data_AF-A0A962USK4-F1
#
_entry.id   AF-A0A962USK4-F1
#
_cell.length_a   1.000
_cell.length_b   1.000
_cell.length_c   1.000
_cell.angle_alpha   90.00
_cell.angle_beta   90.00
_cell.angle_gamma   90.00
#
_symmetry.space_group_name_H-M   'P 1'
#
loop_
_entity.id
_entity.type
_entity.pdbx_description
1 polymer ?
#
loop_
_entity_poly.entity_id
_entity_poly.type
_entity_poly.pdbx_seq_one_letter_code
_entity_poly.pdbx_strand_id
1 'polypeptide(L)'
;MEEFENVLDRIAAGAAELNFIVPGHGQPSADIKGSVAMTREYIRYLIEQPKPAVEDFVPFDEAYRNIDRNIDWSRYARLPAFNASNRGNAFRVYLELEKRSF
;
A
#
# COMPACT_ATOMS: atom_id res chain seq x y z
N MET A 1 6.73 8.90 1.74
CA MET A 1 6.69 7.45 2.05
C MET A 1 7.23 7.15 3.45
N GLU A 2 8.43 7.61 3.80
CA GLU A 2 9.00 7.41 5.15
C GLU A 2 8.13 7.98 6.28
N GLU A 3 7.57 9.19 6.10
CA GLU A 3 6.60 9.76 7.06
C GLU A 3 5.34 8.90 7.25
N PHE A 4 4.86 8.25 6.19
CA PHE A 4 3.62 7.44 6.24
C PHE A 4 3.85 6.12 6.97
N GLU A 5 4.97 5.46 6.71
CA GLU A 5 5.40 4.29 7.46
C GLU A 5 5.60 4.64 8.94
N ASN A 6 6.20 5.79 9.23
CA ASN A 6 6.40 6.27 10.59
C ASN A 6 5.06 6.50 11.34
N VAL A 7 4.02 7.00 10.66
CA VAL A 7 2.67 7.11 11.26
C VAL A 7 2.12 5.74 11.64
N LEU A 8 2.24 4.73 10.77
CA LEU A 8 1.79 3.37 11.07
C LEU A 8 2.57 2.75 12.22
N ASP A 9 3.89 2.98 12.31
CA ASP A 9 4.72 2.52 13.44
C ASP A 9 4.27 3.12 14.76
N ARG A 10 3.94 4.42 14.77
CA ARG A 10 3.42 5.10 15.96
C ARG A 10 2.09 4.53 16.43
N ILE A 11 1.18 4.20 15.50
CA ILE A 11 -0.10 3.55 15.84
C ILE A 11 0.16 2.14 16.40
N ALA A 12 1.05 1.37 15.77
CA ALA A 12 1.41 0.03 16.26
C ALA A 12 2.04 0.05 17.66
N ALA A 13 2.90 1.03 17.95
CA ALA A 13 3.53 1.19 19.26
C ALA A 13 2.53 1.50 20.37
N GLY A 14 1.47 2.26 20.07
CA GLY A 14 0.38 2.59 21.00
C GLY A 14 -0.73 1.54 21.08
N ALA A 15 -0.64 0.44 20.34
CA ALA A 15 -1.77 -0.49 20.14
C ALA A 15 -2.30 -1.13 21.44
N ALA A 16 -1.49 -1.20 22.50
CA ALA A 16 -1.93 -1.75 23.80
C ALA A 16 -2.94 -0.85 24.54
N GLU A 17 -2.97 0.44 24.23
CA GLU A 17 -3.84 1.45 24.87
C GLU A 17 -5.11 1.73 24.04
N LEU A 18 -5.22 1.12 22.86
CA LEU A 18 -6.31 1.34 21.93
C LEU A 18 -7.28 0.16 21.97
N ASN A 19 -8.58 0.45 21.85
CA ASN A 19 -9.61 -0.59 21.80
C ASN A 19 -10.05 -0.93 20.37
N PHE A 20 -10.05 0.07 19.47
CA PHE A 20 -10.52 -0.09 18.09
C PHE A 20 -9.79 0.85 17.13
N ILE A 21 -9.65 0.43 15.86
CA ILE A 21 -9.40 1.31 14.71
C ILE A 21 -10.71 1.48 13.94
N VAL A 22 -11.06 2.73 13.61
CA VAL A 22 -12.18 3.04 12.71
C VAL A 22 -11.60 3.47 11.36
N PRO A 23 -11.67 2.62 10.31
CA PRO A 23 -11.16 2.98 9.00
C PRO A 23 -12.07 4.01 8.31
N GLY A 24 -11.56 4.71 7.32
CA GLY A 24 -12.36 5.61 6.49
C GLY A 24 -13.46 4.88 5.68
N HIS A 25 -13.32 3.58 5.48
CA HIS A 25 -14.31 2.70 4.86
C HIS A 25 -14.28 1.31 5.52
N GLY A 26 -15.45 0.69 5.67
CA GLY A 26 -15.58 -0.63 6.30
C GLY A 26 -15.97 -0.57 7.78
N GLN A 27 -15.89 -1.71 8.45
CA GLN A 27 -16.26 -1.84 9.87
C GLN A 27 -15.08 -1.49 10.79
N PRO A 28 -15.34 -0.98 12.00
CA PRO A 28 -14.32 -0.88 13.03
C PRO A 28 -13.67 -2.23 13.33
N SER A 29 -12.36 -2.23 13.61
CA SER A 29 -11.59 -3.42 13.94
C SER A 29 -11.00 -3.31 15.34
N ALA A 30 -11.20 -4.35 16.16
CA ALA A 30 -10.51 -4.49 17.45
C ALA A 30 -9.07 -5.04 17.27
N ASP A 31 -8.77 -5.63 16.11
CA ASP A 31 -7.42 -6.10 15.78
C ASP A 31 -6.58 -4.94 15.23
N ILE A 32 -6.10 -4.10 16.13
CA ILE A 32 -5.32 -2.90 15.82
C ILE A 32 -3.99 -3.30 15.14
N LYS A 33 -3.29 -4.28 15.70
CA LYS A 33 -2.00 -4.73 15.17
C LYS A 33 -2.14 -5.34 13.78
N GLY A 34 -3.11 -6.21 13.56
CA GLY A 34 -3.36 -6.80 12.25
C GLY A 34 -3.80 -5.78 11.21
N SER A 35 -4.63 -4.80 11.59
CA SER A 35 -5.05 -3.73 10.69
C SER A 35 -3.87 -2.84 10.24
N VAL A 36 -3.00 -2.47 11.17
CA VAL A 36 -1.79 -1.68 10.86
C VAL A 36 -0.80 -2.50 10.03
N ALA A 37 -0.56 -3.76 10.40
CA ALA A 37 0.34 -4.65 9.67
C ALA A 37 -0.12 -4.84 8.21
N MET A 38 -1.41 -5.13 8.01
CA MET A 38 -1.98 -5.33 6.67
C MET A 38 -1.85 -4.07 5.81
N THR A 39 -2.14 -2.90 6.37
CA THR A 39 -2.00 -1.61 5.67
C THR A 39 -0.54 -1.33 5.30
N ARG A 40 0.39 -1.54 6.24
CA ARG A 40 1.83 -1.40 6.02
C ARG A 40 2.33 -2.31 4.91
N GLU A 41 1.99 -3.60 4.97
CA GLU A 41 2.44 -4.57 3.98
C GLU A 41 1.91 -4.21 2.59
N TYR A 42 0.62 -3.83 2.48
CA TYR A 42 0.04 -3.41 1.20
C TYR A 42 0.79 -2.21 0.60
N ILE A 43 1.06 -1.18 1.41
CA ILE A 43 1.79 0.01 0.97
C ILE A 43 3.21 -0.34 0.56
N ARG A 44 3.91 -1.17 1.34
CA ARG A 44 5.26 -1.64 1.00
C ARG A 44 5.26 -2.37 -0.35
N TYR A 45 4.28 -3.25 -0.59
CA TYR A 45 4.11 -3.92 -1.87
C TYR A 45 3.94 -2.92 -3.03
N LEU A 46 3.12 -1.88 -2.85
CA LEU A 46 2.93 -0.85 -3.88
C LEU A 46 4.18 -0.01 -4.14
N ILE A 47 5.07 0.15 -3.15
CA ILE A 47 6.31 0.93 -3.28
C ILE A 47 7.43 0.10 -3.92
N GLU A 48 7.64 -1.13 -3.46
CA GLU A 48 8.82 -1.90 -3.84
C GLU A 48 8.75 -2.41 -5.27
N GLN A 49 7.54 -2.73 -5.73
CA GLN A 49 7.32 -3.39 -7.02
C GLN A 49 7.56 -2.48 -8.23
N PRO A 50 7.18 -1.19 -8.21
CA PRO A 50 7.44 -0.30 -9.34
C PRO A 50 8.84 0.30 -9.35
N LYS A 51 9.64 0.21 -8.27
CA LYS A 51 10.96 0.86 -8.20
C LYS A 51 11.88 0.55 -9.40
N PRO A 52 12.10 -0.71 -9.79
CA PRO A 52 12.94 -1.01 -10.95
C PRO A 52 12.39 -0.40 -12.24
N ALA A 53 11.07 -0.45 -12.42
CA ALA A 53 10.42 0.12 -13.60
C ALA A 53 10.57 1.65 -13.66
N VAL A 54 10.55 2.34 -12.51
CA VAL A 54 10.79 3.79 -12.43
C VAL A 54 12.26 4.11 -12.76
N GLU A 55 13.21 3.35 -12.24
CA GLU A 55 14.65 3.51 -12.51
C GLU A 55 14.97 3.31 -14.00
N ASP A 56 14.27 2.39 -14.66
CA ASP A 56 14.41 2.07 -16.09
C ASP A 56 13.50 2.92 -17.01
N PHE A 57 12.78 3.91 -16.47
CA PHE A 57 11.84 4.77 -17.22
C PHE A 57 10.73 4.01 -17.97
N VAL A 58 10.30 2.87 -17.45
CA VAL A 58 9.24 2.04 -18.04
C VAL A 58 7.88 2.71 -17.82
N PRO A 59 7.08 2.99 -18.87
CA PRO A 59 5.77 3.62 -18.72
C PRO A 59 4.86 2.88 -17.73
N PHE A 60 4.11 3.64 -16.91
CA PHE A 60 3.28 3.07 -15.84
C PHE A 60 2.37 1.92 -16.29
N ASP A 61 1.73 2.03 -17.45
CA ASP A 61 0.83 0.99 -17.96
C ASP A 61 1.54 -0.35 -18.19
N GLU A 62 2.80 -0.29 -18.63
CA GLU A 62 3.62 -1.48 -18.80
C GLU A 62 4.11 -2.01 -17.46
N ALA A 63 4.62 -1.13 -16.59
CA ALA A 63 5.03 -1.48 -15.23
C ALA A 63 3.91 -2.18 -14.46
N TYR A 64 2.70 -1.59 -14.47
CA TYR A 64 1.54 -2.14 -13.77
C TYR A 64 1.10 -3.49 -14.35
N ARG A 65 1.08 -3.67 -15.67
CA ARG A 65 0.77 -4.98 -16.28
C ARG A 65 1.78 -6.04 -15.87
N ASN A 66 3.07 -5.69 -15.79
CA ASN A 66 4.11 -6.63 -15.37
C ASN A 66 3.97 -7.00 -13.89
N ILE A 67 3.70 -6.02 -13.03
CA ILE A 67 3.40 -6.23 -11.60
C ILE A 67 2.16 -7.13 -11.45
N ASP A 68 1.07 -6.78 -12.11
CA ASP A 68 -0.23 -7.48 -12.01
C ASP A 68 -0.16 -8.96 -12.44
N ARG A 69 0.72 -9.28 -13.40
CA ARG A 69 0.94 -10.66 -13.84
C ARG A 69 1.83 -11.49 -12.90
N ASN A 70 2.74 -10.84 -12.17
CA ASN A 70 3.79 -11.51 -11.41
C ASN A 70 3.53 -11.53 -9.90
N ILE A 71 2.60 -10.71 -9.42
CA ILE A 71 2.26 -10.65 -8.00
C ILE A 71 0.98 -11.42 -7.73
N ASP A 72 1.03 -12.28 -6.72
CA ASP A 72 -0.18 -12.86 -6.15
C ASP A 72 -0.91 -11.83 -5.28
N TRP A 73 -2.01 -11.27 -5.83
CA TRP A 73 -2.88 -10.35 -5.11
C TRP A 73 -3.86 -11.03 -4.16
N SER A 74 -3.85 -12.36 -4.01
CA SER A 74 -4.86 -13.13 -3.25
C SER A 74 -5.11 -12.62 -1.83
N ARG A 75 -4.06 -12.08 -1.17
CA ARG A 75 -4.12 -11.47 0.16
C ARG A 75 -4.97 -10.20 0.22
N TYR A 76 -5.01 -9.42 -0.86
CA TYR A 76 -5.68 -8.11 -0.92
C TYR A 76 -6.91 -8.11 -1.84
N ALA A 77 -7.04 -9.08 -2.74
CA ALA A 77 -8.08 -9.16 -3.76
C ALA A 77 -9.51 -9.19 -3.19
N ARG A 78 -9.68 -9.60 -1.93
CA ARG A 78 -10.98 -9.62 -1.23
C ARG A 78 -11.29 -8.33 -0.48
N LEU A 79 -10.34 -7.39 -0.40
CA LEU A 79 -10.59 -6.14 0.29
C LEU A 79 -11.65 -5.32 -0.45
N PRO A 80 -12.56 -4.65 0.29
CA PRO A 80 -13.49 -3.71 -0.32
C PRO A 80 -12.74 -2.70 -1.20
N ALA A 81 -13.28 -2.43 -2.38
CA ALA A 81 -12.72 -1.50 -3.36
C ALA A 81 -11.31 -1.83 -3.92
N PHE A 82 -10.74 -3.02 -3.66
CA PHE A 82 -9.42 -3.39 -4.22
C PHE A 82 -9.38 -3.22 -5.75
N ASN A 83 -10.32 -3.84 -6.47
CA ASN A 83 -10.38 -3.76 -7.94
C ASN A 83 -10.55 -2.33 -8.47
N ALA A 84 -11.29 -1.49 -7.74
CA ALA A 84 -11.53 -0.10 -8.14
C ALA A 84 -10.34 0.83 -7.83
N SER A 85 -9.56 0.52 -6.79
CA SER A 85 -8.58 1.45 -6.23
C SER A 85 -7.12 1.04 -6.47
N ASN A 86 -6.81 -0.25 -6.61
CA ASN A 86 -5.43 -0.75 -6.62
C ASN A 86 -4.57 -0.11 -7.71
N ARG A 87 -5.07 -0.10 -8.95
CA ARG A 87 -4.35 0.53 -10.07
C ARG A 87 -4.14 2.03 -9.86
N GLY A 88 -5.15 2.73 -9.33
CA GLY A 88 -5.03 4.15 -9.02
C GLY A 88 -4.02 4.43 -7.89
N ASN A 89 -3.97 3.56 -6.88
CA ASN A 89 -2.98 3.65 -5.81
C ASN A 89 -1.57 3.41 -6.34
N ALA A 90 -1.39 2.36 -7.15
CA ALA A 90 -0.12 2.05 -7.80
C ALA A 90 0.37 3.20 -8.68
N PHE A 91 -0.52 3.86 -9.44
CA PHE A 91 -0.16 5.01 -10.27
C PHE A 91 0.37 6.19 -9.45
N ARG A 92 -0.29 6.52 -8.34
CA ARG A 92 0.15 7.61 -7.46
C ARG A 92 1.52 7.33 -6.85
N VAL A 93 1.77 6.08 -6.46
CA VAL A 93 3.09 5.66 -5.95
C VAL A 93 4.15 5.72 -7.05
N TYR A 94 3.82 5.26 -8.26
CA TYR A 94 4.72 5.35 -9.42
C TYR A 94 5.17 6.80 -9.67
N LEU A 95 4.21 7.75 -9.74
CA LEU A 95 4.52 9.17 -9.95
C LEU A 95 5.35 9.77 -8.81
N GLU A 96 5.07 9.39 -7.57
CA GLU A 96 5.82 9.86 -6.40
C GLU A 96 7.26 9.31 -6.39
N LEU A 97 7.46 8.06 -6.83
CA LEU A 97 8.79 7.49 -7.01
C LEU A 97 9.54 8.19 -8.15
N GLU A 98 8.91 8.36 -9.30
CA GLU A 98 9.48 9.05 -10.46
C GLU A 98 9.91 10.48 -10.10
N LYS A 99 9.07 11.22 -9.36
CA LYS A 99 9.37 12.57 -8.88
C LYS A 99 10.59 12.63 -7.95
N ARG A 100 10.88 11.57 -7.19
CA ARG A 100 12.02 11.51 -6.24
C ARG A 100 13.33 11.08 -6.90
N SER A 101 13.26 10.52 -8.10
CA SER A 101 14.44 10.13 -8.87
C SER A 101 15.17 11.32 -9.50
N PHE A 102 14.64 12.54 -9.35
CA PHE A 102 15.17 13.82 -9.84
C PHE A 102 15.10 14.89 -8.75
#